data_AF-A0A965EY69-F1
#
_entry.id   AF-A0A965EY69-F1
#
_cell.length_a   1.000
_cell.length_b   1.000
_cell.length_c   1.000
_cell.angle_alpha   90.00
_cell.angle_beta   90.00
_cell.angle_gamma   90.00
#
_symmetry.space_group_name_H-M   'P 1'
#
loop_
_entity.id
_entity.type
_entity.pdbx_description
1 polymer ?
#
loop_
_entity_poly.entity_id
_entity_poly.type
_entity_poly.pdbx_seq_one_letter_code
_entity_poly.pdbx_strand_id
1 'polypeptide(L)'
;HGWRHGVIRYRGGEARFYRLSSLRPWPDRRLGRRGLEIVSRRSPCGDESDIMTDETVVLELDDSTGDQLRSYEMALDRGALTAFLSWLESRPSPRSRRRSV
;
A
#
# COMPACT_ATOMS: atom_id res chain seq x y z
N HIS A 1 -6.05 16.02 8.27
CA HIS A 1 -5.90 15.73 6.82
C HIS A 1 -6.76 14.52 6.46
N GLY A 2 -7.57 14.61 5.40
CA GLY A 2 -8.59 13.60 5.08
C GLY A 2 -8.16 12.42 4.19
N TRP A 3 -9.15 11.58 3.87
CA TRP A 3 -9.03 10.36 3.07
C TRP A 3 -8.89 10.59 1.55
N ARG A 4 -8.57 9.48 0.89
CA ARG A 4 -7.49 9.40 -0.10
C ARG A 4 -7.91 8.58 -1.34
N HIS A 5 -9.03 8.91 -2.01
CA HIS A 5 -9.56 8.07 -3.12
C HIS A 5 -8.62 8.01 -4.34
N GLY A 6 -8.35 6.80 -4.81
CA GLY A 6 -7.42 6.52 -5.89
C GLY A 6 -7.33 5.04 -6.23
N VAL A 7 -6.52 4.71 -7.24
CA VAL A 7 -6.26 3.34 -7.67
C VAL A 7 -4.81 2.97 -7.40
N ILE A 8 -4.58 1.73 -6.97
CA ILE A 8 -3.25 1.16 -6.80
C ILE A 8 -2.94 0.27 -8.02
N ARG A 9 -1.79 0.47 -8.65
CA ARG A 9 -1.26 -0.38 -9.71
C ARG A 9 0.05 -1.01 -9.26
N TYR A 10 0.10 -2.33 -9.27
CA TYR A 10 1.31 -3.10 -8.96
C TYR A 10 2.18 -3.23 -10.21
N ARG A 11 3.47 -2.89 -10.13
CA ARG A 11 4.44 -3.05 -11.22
C ARG A 11 5.77 -3.56 -10.66
N GLY A 12 6.01 -4.86 -10.76
CA GLY A 12 7.20 -5.51 -10.22
C GLY A 12 7.29 -5.30 -8.70
N GLY A 13 8.37 -4.65 -8.24
CA GLY A 13 8.61 -4.35 -6.84
C GLY A 13 7.92 -3.09 -6.29
N GLU A 14 7.10 -2.38 -7.08
CA GLU A 14 6.43 -1.15 -6.66
C GLU A 14 4.89 -1.28 -6.65
N ALA A 15 4.25 -0.70 -5.63
CA ALA A 15 2.84 -0.34 -5.66
C ALA A 15 2.74 1.16 -5.96
N ARG A 16 1.97 1.53 -6.99
CA ARG A 16 1.85 2.91 -7.47
C ARG A 16 0.43 3.40 -7.27
N PHE A 17 0.26 4.41 -6.42
CA PHE A 17 -1.03 5.01 -6.13
C PHE A 17 -1.26 6.25 -7.01
N TYR A 18 -2.42 6.29 -7.66
CA TYR A 18 -2.88 7.39 -8.51
C TYR A 18 -4.20 7.91 -7.92
N ARG A 19 -4.24 9.18 -7.49
CA ARG A 19 -5.45 9.77 -6.90
C ARG A 19 -6.48 10.11 -7.99
N LEU A 20 -7.76 9.84 -7.76
CA LEU A 20 -8.81 10.12 -8.75
C LEU A 20 -8.92 11.60 -9.11
N SER A 21 -8.63 12.51 -8.17
CA SER A 21 -8.62 13.97 -8.38
C SER A 21 -7.28 14.53 -8.87
N SER A 22 -6.34 13.69 -9.29
CA SER A 22 -5.03 14.11 -9.82
C SER A 22 -5.02 14.04 -11.35
N LEU A 23 -4.79 15.19 -12.01
CA LEU A 23 -4.64 15.26 -13.47
C LEU A 23 -3.21 14.90 -13.96
N ARG A 24 -2.35 14.38 -13.08
CA ARG A 24 -0.94 14.08 -13.39
C ARG A 24 -0.81 12.67 -13.99
N PRO A 25 -0.09 12.47 -15.11
CA PRO A 25 0.09 11.15 -15.71
C PRO A 25 1.06 10.23 -14.95
N TRP A 26 1.71 10.72 -13.89
CA TRP A 26 2.58 9.95 -12.99
C TRP A 26 1.92 9.75 -11.62
N PRO A 27 2.27 8.68 -10.88
CA PRO A 27 1.61 8.38 -9.60
C PRO A 27 1.89 9.43 -8.53
N ASP A 28 0.89 9.68 -7.68
CA ASP A 28 0.95 10.53 -6.48
C ASP A 28 1.91 9.97 -5.41
N ARG A 29 1.96 8.64 -5.29
CA ARG A 29 2.82 7.91 -4.36
C ARG A 29 3.33 6.62 -5.01
N ARG A 30 4.55 6.22 -4.63
CA ARG A 30 5.13 4.91 -4.93
C ARG A 30 5.55 4.31 -3.59
N LEU A 31 5.21 3.04 -3.39
CA LEU A 31 5.58 2.27 -2.20
C LEU A 31 6.46 1.10 -2.65
N GLY A 32 7.62 0.94 -2.00
CA GLY A 32 8.58 -0.10 -2.36
C GLY A 32 8.36 -1.39 -1.59
N ARG A 33 8.07 -2.50 -2.28
CA ARG A 33 7.71 -3.78 -1.65
C ARG A 33 8.75 -4.31 -0.65
N ARG A 34 10.03 -3.96 -0.83
CA ARG A 34 11.13 -4.46 0.02
C ARG A 34 11.24 -3.75 1.36
N GLY A 35 10.85 -2.47 1.43
CA GLY A 35 10.94 -1.65 2.64
C GLY A 35 9.59 -1.31 3.26
N LEU A 36 8.49 -1.76 2.66
CA LEU A 36 7.13 -1.54 3.14
C LEU A 36 6.73 -2.61 4.16
N GLU A 37 6.40 -2.23 5.39
CA GLU A 37 5.89 -3.13 6.43
C GLU A 37 4.47 -2.75 6.86
N ILE A 38 3.69 -3.72 7.34
CA ILE A 38 2.38 -3.48 7.95
C ILE A 38 2.58 -3.36 9.46
N VAL A 39 2.35 -2.17 9.99
CA VAL A 39 2.49 -1.85 11.43
C VAL A 39 1.26 -2.33 12.19
N SER A 40 0.06 -1.99 11.69
CA SER A 40 -1.20 -2.32 12.33
C SER A 40 -2.34 -2.52 11.32
N ARG A 41 -3.45 -3.11 11.78
CA ARG A 41 -4.69 -3.28 11.02
C ARG A 41 -5.87 -2.93 11.91
N ARG A 42 -6.80 -2.11 11.43
CA ARG A 42 -8.00 -1.68 12.16
C ARG A 42 -9.21 -1.57 11.24
N SER A 43 -10.41 -1.60 11.82
CA SER A 43 -11.61 -1.12 11.14
C SER A 43 -11.61 0.43 11.05
N PRO A 44 -12.39 1.03 10.13
CA PRO A 44 -12.70 2.46 10.15
C PRO A 44 -13.31 2.86 11.51
N CYS A 45 -13.06 4.10 11.94
CA CYS A 45 -13.55 4.60 13.23
C CYS A 45 -13.98 6.08 13.14
N GLY A 46 -14.99 6.45 13.94
CA GLY A 46 -15.57 7.80 13.91
C GLY A 46 -16.06 8.16 12.49
N ASP A 47 -15.79 9.40 12.08
CA ASP A 47 -16.16 9.99 10.77
C ASP A 47 -15.66 9.21 9.55
N GLU A 48 -14.73 8.25 9.72
CA GLU A 48 -14.27 7.37 8.63
C GLU A 48 -15.36 6.39 8.19
N SER A 49 -16.21 5.96 9.12
CA SER A 49 -17.28 4.99 8.85
C SER A 49 -18.41 5.56 7.98
N ASP A 50 -18.56 6.89 7.92
CA ASP A 50 -19.54 7.56 7.05
C ASP A 50 -19.16 7.48 5.55
N ILE A 51 -17.91 7.14 5.24
CA ILE A 51 -17.37 7.10 3.86
C ILE A 51 -16.73 5.75 3.49
N MET A 52 -16.81 4.75 4.36
CA MET A 52 -16.23 3.41 4.16
C MET A 52 -17.27 2.33 4.44
N THR A 53 -17.14 1.18 3.77
CA THR A 53 -17.96 -0.01 4.09
C THR A 53 -17.43 -0.73 5.33
N ASP A 54 -18.27 -1.42 6.10
CA ASP A 54 -17.84 -2.28 7.22
C ASP A 54 -16.78 -3.34 6.85
N GLU A 55 -16.73 -3.75 5.58
CA GLU A 55 -15.72 -4.70 5.07
C GLU A 55 -14.37 -4.05 4.74
N THR A 56 -14.23 -2.73 4.96
CA THR A 56 -12.98 -2.00 4.76
C THR A 56 -12.02 -2.27 5.90
N VAL A 57 -10.75 -2.50 5.58
CA VAL A 57 -9.66 -2.57 6.55
C VAL A 57 -8.72 -1.39 6.32
N VAL A 58 -8.44 -0.63 7.38
CA VAL A 58 -7.37 0.36 7.38
C VAL A 58 -6.08 -0.32 7.81
N LEU A 59 -5.08 -0.29 6.93
CA LEU A 59 -3.70 -0.70 7.20
C LEU A 59 -2.86 0.52 7.55
N GLU A 60 -2.08 0.42 8.61
CA GLU A 60 -0.95 1.30 8.88
C GLU A 60 0.31 0.68 8.28
N LEU A 61 1.06 1.46 7.49
CA LEU A 61 2.17 1.02 6.67
C LEU A 61 3.39 1.89 6.90
N ASP A 62 4.55 1.29 7.12
CA ASP A 62 5.84 2.00 7.19
C ASP A 62 6.67 1.68 5.95
N ASP A 63 7.09 2.70 5.18
CA ASP A 63 7.99 2.53 4.02
C ASP A 63 9.39 3.04 4.33
N SER A 64 10.36 2.12 4.32
CA SER A 64 11.80 2.36 4.48
C SER A 64 12.58 2.29 3.15
N THR A 65 11.90 2.31 1.99
CA THR A 65 12.54 2.21 0.67
C THR A 65 13.26 3.51 0.24
N GLY A 66 12.91 4.65 0.83
CA GLY A 66 13.58 5.94 0.61
C GLY A 66 14.54 6.32 1.75
N ASP A 67 15.21 7.47 1.63
CA ASP A 67 16.20 7.96 2.60
C ASP A 67 15.64 8.26 4.01
N GLN A 68 14.31 8.23 4.16
CA GLN A 68 13.60 8.49 5.42
C GLN A 68 12.43 7.51 5.53
N LEU A 69 12.17 7.02 6.74
CA LEU A 69 10.98 6.25 7.09
C LEU A 69 9.73 7.10 6.86
N ARG A 70 8.69 6.52 6.25
CA ARG A 70 7.42 7.19 5.98
C ARG A 70 6.24 6.30 6.35
N SER A 71 5.46 6.75 7.32
CA SER A 71 4.22 6.09 7.70
C SER A 71 3.06 6.55 6.81
N TYR A 72 2.17 5.61 6.47
CA TYR A 72 0.98 5.82 5.65
C TYR A 72 -0.18 5.01 6.20
N GLU A 73 -1.39 5.51 5.98
CA GLU A 73 -2.62 4.75 6.19
C GLU A 73 -3.28 4.43 4.85
N MET A 74 -3.78 3.21 4.70
CA MET A 74 -4.42 2.72 3.48
C MET A 74 -5.70 1.95 3.81
N ALA A 75 -6.84 2.48 3.40
CA ALA A 75 -8.14 1.82 3.48
C ALA A 75 -8.34 0.93 2.25
N LEU A 76 -8.67 -0.34 2.44
CA LEU A 76 -8.87 -1.33 1.39
C LEU A 76 -10.13 -2.14 1.66
N ASP A 77 -10.98 -2.34 0.65
CA ASP A 77 -12.01 -3.39 0.69
C ASP A 77 -11.37 -4.79 0.70
N ARG A 78 -12.19 -5.84 0.92
CA ARG A 78 -11.72 -7.23 0.97
C ARG A 78 -10.90 -7.65 -0.25
N GLY A 79 -11.31 -7.29 -1.47
CA GLY A 79 -10.63 -7.67 -2.70
C GLY A 79 -9.31 -6.92 -2.89
N ALA A 80 -9.32 -5.61 -2.65
CA ALA A 80 -8.14 -4.76 -2.69
C ALA A 80 -7.11 -5.16 -1.62
N LEU A 81 -7.57 -5.56 -0.43
CA LEU A 81 -6.75 -6.09 0.66
C LEU A 81 -6.06 -7.39 0.25
N THR A 82 -6.79 -8.37 -0.29
CA THR A 82 -6.20 -9.62 -0.78
C THR A 82 -5.15 -9.33 -1.86
N ALA A 83 -5.46 -8.49 -2.84
CA ALA A 83 -4.51 -8.13 -3.90
C ALA A 83 -3.24 -7.45 -3.37
N PHE A 84 -3.38 -6.56 -2.38
CA PHE A 84 -2.26 -5.88 -1.72
C PHE A 84 -1.38 -6.87 -0.95
N LEU A 85 -1.98 -7.74 -0.13
CA LEU A 85 -1.25 -8.74 0.65
C LEU A 85 -0.52 -9.74 -0.24
N SER A 86 -1.17 -10.30 -1.27
CA SER A 86 -0.51 -11.22 -2.21
C SER A 86 0.65 -10.55 -2.97
N TRP A 87 0.50 -9.27 -3.36
CA TRP A 87 1.62 -8.51 -3.93
C TRP A 87 2.76 -8.36 -2.92
N LEU A 88 2.45 -8.00 -1.67
CA LEU A 88 3.39 -7.71 -0.58
C LEU A 88 4.16 -8.96 -0.13
N GLU A 89 3.50 -10.12 -0.11
CA GLU A 89 4.08 -11.43 0.24
C GLU A 89 4.99 -11.98 -0.86
N SER A 90 4.75 -11.60 -2.12
CA SER A 90 5.55 -12.01 -3.30
C SER A 90 6.97 -11.40 -3.34
N ARG A 91 7.55 -11.03 -2.18
CA ARG A 91 8.94 -10.57 -2.03
C ARG A 91 9.93 -11.70 -2.40
N PRO A 92 10.95 -11.44 -3.24
CA PRO A 92 12.03 -12.40 -3.42
C PRO A 92 12.78 -12.61 -2.11
N SER A 93 12.86 -13.86 -1.64
CA SER A 93 13.68 -14.21 -0.48
C SER A 93 15.14 -13.77 -0.70
N PRO A 94 15.83 -13.19 0.31
CA PRO A 94 17.26 -12.86 0.20
C PRO A 94 18.13 -14.05 -0.22
N ARG A 95 17.73 -15.28 0.15
CA ARG A 95 18.42 -16.53 -0.19
C ARG A 95 18.26 -16.95 -1.66
N SER A 96 17.37 -16.31 -2.42
CA SER A 96 17.14 -16.61 -3.84
C SER A 96 18.23 -16.05 -4.77
N ARG A 97 19.17 -15.22 -4.30
CA ARG A 97 20.27 -14.70 -5.11
C ARG A 97 21.41 -15.72 -5.24
N ARG A 98 21.09 -16.93 -5.75
CA ARG A 98 22.11 -17.92 -6.11
C ARG A 98 23.00 -17.31 -7.19
N ARG A 99 24.32 -17.34 -6.98
CA ARG A 99 25.32 -16.94 -7.97
C ARG A 99 24.98 -17.59 -9.32
N SER A 100 24.65 -16.77 -10.31
CA SER A 100 25.03 -17.10 -11.68
C SER A 100 26.53 -16.86 -11.74
N VAL A 101 27.27 -17.90 -12.13
CA VAL A 101 28.70 -17.88 -12.41
C VAL A 101 28.87 -17.54 -13.88
#